data_AF-A0A522TND9-F1
#
_entry.id   AF-A0A522TND9-F1
#
_cell.length_a   1.000
_cell.length_b   1.000
_cell.length_c   1.000
_cell.angle_alpha   90.00
_cell.angle_beta   90.00
_cell.angle_gamma   90.00
#
_symmetry.space_group_name_H-M   'P 1'
#
loop_
_entity.id
_entity.type
_entity.pdbx_description
1 polymer ?
#
loop_
_entity_poly.entity_id
_entity_poly.type
_entity_poly.pdbx_seq_one_letter_code
_entity_poly.pdbx_strand_id
1 'polypeptide(L)'
;MSPQGQNTAVGAGAGAALGAGLGALIGDSSHAALIGAGLGSVVGGVVGYNWKAVKQSVEKSGASSLGVAVTEMPDGSLKVNIPSNVSFSTNQSVLKPQLLPVLDSVAKAMNEHPELRAKSIGYTDSSGSNAINQPLSQRRAAAVTQYLSGQGVATTRLTAEGRGSASPIGDNSTPEGRALNRRVELFLYAVKQ
;
A
#
# COMPACT_ATOMS: atom_id res chain seq x y z
N MET A 1 51.71 6.34 -2.73
CA MET A 1 50.35 6.75 -2.32
C MET A 1 49.37 5.75 -2.89
N SER A 2 48.46 5.29 -2.04
CA SER A 2 47.64 4.07 -2.13
C SER A 2 46.56 4.09 -3.23
N PRO A 3 46.07 2.92 -3.67
CA PRO A 3 45.01 2.76 -4.68
C PRO A 3 43.60 2.66 -4.06
N GLN A 4 42.57 3.06 -4.81
CA GLN A 4 41.14 2.77 -4.57
C GLN A 4 40.44 2.93 -5.93
N GLY A 5 39.64 2.02 -6.48
CA GLY A 5 39.11 0.74 -6.03
C GLY A 5 38.04 0.37 -7.06
N GLN A 6 38.12 -0.85 -7.59
CA GLN A 6 37.32 -1.36 -8.71
C GLN A 6 35.88 -1.73 -8.31
N ASN A 7 35.05 -1.94 -9.35
CA ASN A 7 33.85 -2.79 -9.42
C ASN A 7 32.57 -2.19 -8.77
N THR A 8 31.42 -2.17 -9.45
CA THR A 8 30.67 -3.38 -9.79
C THR A 8 29.57 -3.05 -10.83
N ALA A 9 29.84 -3.33 -12.11
CA ALA A 9 28.78 -3.49 -13.10
C ALA A 9 28.33 -4.95 -13.05
N VAL A 10 27.18 -5.22 -12.43
CA VAL A 10 26.61 -6.59 -12.33
C VAL A 10 25.24 -6.63 -12.99
N GLY A 11 25.22 -7.31 -14.14
CA GLY A 11 24.17 -8.26 -14.53
C GLY A 11 22.77 -7.74 -14.76
N ALA A 12 22.46 -7.31 -15.99
CA ALA A 12 21.10 -7.37 -16.51
C ALA A 12 20.75 -8.85 -16.80
N GLY A 13 20.23 -9.55 -15.78
CA GLY A 13 19.68 -10.88 -15.93
C GLY A 13 18.28 -10.82 -16.55
N ALA A 14 18.12 -11.41 -17.72
CA ALA A 14 16.84 -11.59 -18.39
C ALA A 14 15.87 -12.39 -17.49
N GLY A 15 14.69 -11.83 -17.25
CA GLY A 15 13.64 -12.45 -16.43
C GLY A 15 12.34 -11.66 -16.50
N ALA A 16 11.85 -11.37 -17.71
CA ALA A 16 10.53 -10.77 -17.90
C ALA A 16 9.51 -11.89 -18.13
N ALA A 17 8.74 -12.23 -17.10
CA ALA A 17 7.50 -12.94 -17.26
C ALA A 17 6.42 -12.36 -16.34
N LEU A 18 5.44 -11.73 -17.01
CA LEU A 18 4.06 -11.47 -16.58
C LEU A 18 3.79 -10.18 -15.79
N GLY A 19 3.23 -9.19 -16.50
CA GLY A 19 2.20 -8.31 -15.95
C GLY A 19 2.53 -6.82 -15.76
N ALA A 20 3.29 -6.18 -16.65
CA ALA A 20 3.44 -4.72 -16.65
C ALA A 20 2.34 -4.06 -17.50
N GLY A 21 1.38 -3.42 -16.85
CA GLY A 21 0.54 -2.40 -17.49
C GLY A 21 1.39 -1.18 -17.85
N LEU A 22 1.21 -0.70 -19.06
CA LEU A 22 1.92 0.38 -19.75
C LEU A 22 2.23 1.62 -18.88
N GLY A 23 3.47 2.12 -18.95
CA GLY A 23 3.81 3.48 -18.50
C GLY A 23 5.31 3.82 -18.50
N ALA A 24 5.81 4.30 -19.65
CA ALA A 24 7.09 5.03 -19.87
C ALA A 24 8.40 4.24 -20.00
N LEU A 25 8.73 3.94 -21.27
CA LEU A 25 10.09 3.91 -21.81
C LEU A 25 10.50 5.37 -22.17
N ILE A 26 11.82 5.64 -22.14
CA ILE A 26 12.57 6.77 -22.74
C ILE A 26 13.10 7.81 -21.73
N GLY A 27 14.43 7.94 -21.68
CA GLY A 27 15.12 9.21 -21.41
C GLY A 27 16.03 9.24 -20.19
N ASP A 28 17.32 9.38 -20.47
CA ASP A 28 18.42 9.62 -19.53
C ASP A 28 18.06 10.62 -18.40
N SER A 29 18.45 10.30 -17.16
CA SER A 29 18.47 11.22 -16.00
C SER A 29 17.15 11.82 -15.49
N SER A 30 16.09 11.01 -15.33
CA SER A 30 14.89 11.43 -14.57
C SER A 30 14.41 10.37 -13.58
N HIS A 31 14.35 10.76 -12.30
CA HIS A 31 13.81 10.03 -11.14
C HIS A 31 12.29 9.75 -11.24
N ALA A 32 11.79 9.31 -12.40
CA ALA A 32 10.45 8.76 -12.53
C ALA A 32 10.58 7.26 -12.29
N ALA A 33 10.62 6.86 -11.02
CA ALA A 33 10.50 5.46 -10.66
C ALA A 33 9.25 4.91 -11.36
N LEU A 34 9.45 3.89 -12.21
CA LEU A 34 8.44 2.96 -12.67
C LEU A 34 7.90 2.24 -11.43
N ILE A 35 7.03 2.95 -10.71
CA ILE A 35 6.49 2.55 -9.43
C ILE A 35 5.53 1.39 -9.71
N GLY A 36 5.84 0.25 -9.11
CA GLY A 36 5.13 -1.01 -9.31
C GLY A 36 3.61 -0.89 -9.11
N ALA A 37 2.90 -1.94 -9.55
CA ALA A 37 1.45 -1.99 -9.70
C ALA A 37 0.59 -1.45 -8.55
N GLY A 38 1.11 -1.29 -7.33
CA GLY A 38 0.40 -0.71 -6.18
C GLY A 38 0.29 0.82 -6.23
N LEU A 39 1.41 1.54 -6.19
CA LEU A 39 1.38 2.98 -5.91
C LEU A 39 0.94 3.84 -7.11
N GLY A 40 1.25 3.49 -8.36
CA GLY A 40 0.71 4.04 -9.62
C GLY A 40 0.46 5.57 -9.69
N SER A 41 1.13 6.30 -10.60
CA SER A 41 0.94 7.75 -10.85
C SER A 41 1.03 8.67 -9.62
N VAL A 42 1.81 8.32 -8.60
CA VAL A 42 2.06 9.24 -7.48
C VAL A 42 2.89 10.43 -7.99
N VAL A 43 2.29 11.62 -7.97
CA VAL A 43 2.95 12.89 -8.28
C VAL A 43 3.87 13.26 -7.10
N GLY A 44 5.17 13.43 -7.36
CA GLY A 44 6.15 13.91 -6.35
C GLY A 44 7.39 13.05 -6.14
N GLY A 45 7.46 11.86 -6.74
CA GLY A 45 8.60 10.93 -6.60
C GLY A 45 8.69 10.31 -5.20
N VAL A 46 8.71 8.98 -5.12
CA VAL A 46 8.92 8.28 -3.85
C VAL A 46 10.42 8.28 -3.53
N VAL A 47 10.79 8.68 -2.32
CA VAL A 47 12.16 8.58 -1.81
C VAL A 47 12.26 7.46 -0.77
N GLY A 48 13.41 6.79 -0.71
CA GLY A 48 13.67 5.77 0.30
C GLY A 48 13.55 6.33 1.71
N TYR A 49 12.99 5.54 2.63
CA TYR A 49 12.70 5.96 3.99
C TYR A 49 13.09 4.86 5.00
N ASN A 50 13.50 5.25 6.20
CA ASN A 50 13.81 4.29 7.27
C ASN A 50 12.52 3.87 8.00
N TRP A 51 11.93 2.76 7.55
CA TRP A 51 10.66 2.27 8.08
C TRP A 51 10.73 1.58 9.44
N LYS A 52 11.92 1.43 10.04
CA LYS A 52 12.11 0.62 11.25
C LYS A 52 11.18 1.03 12.40
N ALA A 53 11.09 2.33 12.68
CA ALA A 53 10.26 2.86 13.76
C ALA A 53 8.76 2.67 13.46
N VAL A 54 8.34 2.96 12.23
CA VAL A 54 6.94 2.82 11.79
C VAL A 54 6.51 1.37 11.85
N LYS A 55 7.30 0.44 11.29
CA LYS A 55 7.04 -1.01 11.33
C LYS A 55 6.89 -1.51 12.75
N GLN A 56 7.82 -1.14 13.63
CA GLN A 56 7.78 -1.56 15.01
C GLN A 56 6.54 -1.02 15.74
N SER A 57 6.12 0.22 15.46
CA SER A 57 4.89 0.79 16.04
C SER A 57 3.64 0.05 15.56
N VAL A 58 3.53 -0.21 14.26
CA VAL A 58 2.40 -0.93 13.67
C VAL A 58 2.35 -2.39 14.15
N GLU A 59 3.49 -3.07 14.25
CA GLU A 59 3.54 -4.44 14.80
C GLU A 59 3.10 -4.48 16.27
N LYS A 60 3.56 -3.52 17.09
CA LYS A 60 3.19 -3.40 18.50
C LYS A 60 1.72 -3.08 18.74
N SER A 61 1.00 -2.54 17.76
CA SER A 61 -0.43 -2.25 17.88
C SER A 61 -1.30 -3.50 17.77
N GLY A 62 -0.71 -4.69 17.64
CA GLY A 62 -1.44 -5.94 17.41
C GLY A 62 -1.73 -6.22 15.95
N ALA A 63 -1.07 -5.56 15.00
CA ALA A 63 -1.26 -5.82 13.57
C ALA A 63 -1.13 -7.31 13.23
N SER A 64 -0.08 -7.98 13.74
CA SER A 64 0.17 -9.39 13.47
C SER A 64 -0.93 -10.32 13.99
N SER A 65 -1.55 -10.02 15.14
CA SER A 65 -2.64 -10.85 15.68
C SER A 65 -3.94 -10.70 14.88
N LEU A 66 -4.07 -9.63 14.11
CA LEU A 66 -5.17 -9.39 13.17
C LEU A 66 -4.87 -9.90 11.75
N GLY A 67 -3.70 -10.52 11.53
CA GLY A 67 -3.25 -10.92 10.19
C GLY A 67 -2.90 -9.73 9.28
N VAL A 68 -2.68 -8.54 9.86
CA VAL A 68 -2.19 -7.37 9.13
C VAL A 68 -0.69 -7.56 8.92
N ALA A 69 -0.28 -7.65 7.66
CA ALA A 69 1.12 -7.82 7.28
C ALA A 69 1.73 -6.47 6.92
N VAL A 70 2.95 -6.20 7.41
CA VAL A 70 3.70 -4.99 7.10
C VAL A 70 4.94 -5.36 6.29
N THR A 71 5.03 -4.87 5.06
CA THR A 71 6.07 -5.26 4.11
C THR A 71 6.68 -4.03 3.47
N GLU A 72 8.01 -3.95 3.49
CA GLU A 72 8.74 -2.94 2.71
C GLU A 72 8.73 -3.37 1.24
N MET A 73 8.30 -2.47 0.38
CA MET A 73 8.18 -2.71 -1.06
C MET A 73 9.50 -2.34 -1.76
N PRO A 74 9.81 -2.95 -2.92
CA PRO A 74 11.03 -2.64 -3.67
C PRO A 74 11.16 -1.16 -4.09
N ASP A 75 10.04 -0.44 -4.19
CA ASP A 75 9.99 0.99 -4.50
C ASP A 75 10.27 1.91 -3.30
N GLY A 76 10.62 1.33 -2.14
CA GLY A 76 10.92 2.07 -0.91
C GLY A 76 9.68 2.48 -0.10
N SER A 77 8.47 2.12 -0.54
CA SER A 77 7.26 2.32 0.25
C SER A 77 7.04 1.23 1.30
N LEU A 78 6.22 1.51 2.30
CA LEU A 78 5.77 0.53 3.28
C LEU A 78 4.32 0.14 3.00
N LYS A 79 4.09 -1.13 2.69
CA LYS A 79 2.74 -1.68 2.51
C LYS A 79 2.24 -2.29 3.81
N VAL A 80 1.13 -1.79 4.31
CA VAL A 80 0.33 -2.39 5.38
C VAL A 80 -0.86 -3.08 4.74
N ASN A 81 -0.81 -4.41 4.64
CA ASN A 81 -1.86 -5.22 4.04
C ASN A 81 -2.91 -5.58 5.10
N ILE A 82 -4.13 -5.08 4.95
CA ILE A 82 -5.20 -5.18 5.94
C ILE A 82 -6.32 -6.09 5.42
N PRO A 83 -6.49 -7.31 5.96
CA PRO A 83 -7.53 -8.23 5.53
C PRO A 83 -8.95 -7.72 5.85
N SER A 84 -9.90 -7.83 4.92
CA SER A 84 -11.25 -7.28 5.11
C SER A 84 -12.02 -7.92 6.27
N ASN A 85 -11.75 -9.17 6.65
CA ASN A 85 -12.44 -9.83 7.76
C ASN A 85 -12.15 -9.17 9.12
N VAL A 86 -10.98 -8.55 9.28
CA VAL A 86 -10.61 -7.80 10.49
C VAL A 86 -10.91 -6.30 10.36
N SER A 87 -11.05 -5.79 9.14
CA SER A 87 -11.33 -4.38 8.89
C SER A 87 -12.82 -4.04 8.81
N PHE A 88 -13.64 -4.88 8.18
CA PHE A 88 -15.01 -4.56 7.80
C PHE A 88 -15.95 -5.74 8.05
N SER A 89 -17.22 -5.45 8.27
CA SER A 89 -18.28 -6.47 8.17
C SER A 89 -18.63 -6.73 6.70
N THR A 90 -19.27 -7.88 6.43
CA THR A 90 -19.69 -8.27 5.07
C THR A 90 -20.51 -7.16 4.41
N ASN A 91 -20.16 -6.78 3.18
CA ASN A 91 -20.77 -5.69 2.40
C ASN A 91 -20.81 -4.31 3.08
N GLN A 92 -20.05 -4.11 4.16
CA GLN A 92 -19.92 -2.83 4.85
C GLN A 92 -18.57 -2.16 4.55
N SER A 93 -18.53 -0.85 4.74
CA SER A 93 -17.32 -0.01 4.69
C SER A 93 -17.02 0.65 6.04
N VAL A 94 -17.71 0.27 7.12
CA VAL A 94 -17.45 0.74 8.48
C VAL A 94 -16.30 -0.04 9.09
N LEU A 95 -15.29 0.66 9.59
CA LEU A 95 -14.12 0.07 10.23
C LEU A 95 -14.50 -0.61 11.55
N LYS A 96 -13.95 -1.79 11.79
CA LYS A 96 -14.10 -2.50 13.06
C LYS A 96 -13.19 -1.88 14.13
N PRO A 97 -13.66 -1.81 15.40
CA PRO A 97 -12.87 -1.28 16.52
C PRO A 97 -11.49 -1.91 16.69
N GLN A 98 -11.37 -3.21 16.37
CA GLN A 98 -10.13 -3.98 16.50
C GLN A 98 -9.00 -3.45 15.60
N LEU A 99 -9.33 -2.85 14.45
CA LEU A 99 -8.34 -2.31 13.51
C LEU A 99 -7.86 -0.91 13.92
N LEU A 100 -8.61 -0.20 14.76
CA LEU A 100 -8.33 1.20 15.08
C LEU A 100 -6.93 1.42 15.68
N PRO A 101 -6.42 0.60 16.63
CA PRO A 101 -5.06 0.78 17.17
C PRO A 101 -3.95 0.69 16.11
N VAL A 102 -4.16 -0.12 15.06
CA VAL A 102 -3.23 -0.22 13.92
C VAL A 102 -3.23 1.08 13.14
N LEU A 103 -4.41 1.62 12.84
CA LEU A 103 -4.53 2.89 12.13
C LEU A 103 -4.07 4.08 12.97
N ASP A 104 -4.23 4.04 14.29
CA ASP A 104 -3.72 5.06 15.22
C ASP A 104 -2.19 5.11 15.18
N SER A 105 -1.54 3.94 15.16
CA SER A 105 -0.08 3.84 15.03
C SER A 105 0.42 4.39 13.70
N VAL A 106 -0.32 4.14 12.60
CA VAL A 106 -0.02 4.74 11.29
C VAL A 106 -0.22 6.27 11.31
N ALA A 107 -1.34 6.75 11.85
CA ALA A 107 -1.63 8.19 11.94
C ALA A 107 -0.58 8.93 12.77
N LYS A 108 -0.18 8.36 13.92
CA LYS A 108 0.90 8.88 14.76
C LYS A 108 2.20 9.02 13.98
N ALA A 109 2.63 7.97 13.27
CA ALA A 109 3.82 8.04 12.43
C ALA A 109 3.73 9.13 11.35
N MET A 110 2.57 9.27 10.70
CA MET A 110 2.37 10.33 9.70
C MET A 110 2.37 11.74 10.32
N ASN A 111 1.88 11.91 11.53
CA ASN A 111 1.89 13.20 12.22
C ASN A 111 3.30 13.58 12.69
N GLU A 112 4.12 12.60 13.10
CA GLU A 112 5.52 12.80 13.48
C GLU A 112 6.42 13.06 12.25
N HIS A 113 6.02 12.60 11.07
CA HIS A 113 6.80 12.67 9.83
C HIS A 113 5.99 13.34 8.70
N PRO A 114 6.01 14.69 8.61
CA PRO A 114 5.18 15.45 7.66
C PRO A 114 5.48 15.18 6.18
N GLU A 115 6.65 14.65 5.85
CA GLU A 115 7.05 14.18 4.52
C GLU A 115 6.30 12.93 4.07
N LEU A 116 5.73 12.16 5.00
CA LEU A 116 5.01 10.94 4.65
C LEU A 116 3.67 11.26 3.98
N ARG A 117 3.28 10.39 3.07
CA ARG A 117 1.99 10.38 2.39
C ARG A 117 1.43 8.96 2.47
N ALA A 118 0.11 8.83 2.36
CA ALA A 118 -0.53 7.53 2.37
C ALA A 118 -1.50 7.35 1.20
N LYS A 119 -1.45 6.18 0.59
CA LYS A 119 -2.41 5.73 -0.42
C LYS A 119 -3.09 4.45 0.05
N SER A 120 -4.40 4.51 0.25
CA SER A 120 -5.23 3.36 0.55
C SER A 120 -5.85 2.80 -0.72
N ILE A 121 -5.69 1.50 -0.96
CA ILE A 121 -6.24 0.80 -2.12
C ILE A 121 -7.13 -0.33 -1.66
N GLY A 122 -8.41 -0.26 -2.02
CA GLY A 122 -9.39 -1.29 -1.69
C GLY A 122 -9.50 -2.34 -2.79
N TYR A 123 -9.66 -3.59 -2.38
CA TYR A 123 -9.92 -4.73 -3.25
C TYR A 123 -11.09 -5.57 -2.73
N THR A 124 -11.79 -6.22 -3.64
CA THR A 124 -12.80 -7.24 -3.38
C THR A 124 -12.34 -8.57 -3.94
N ASP A 125 -13.07 -9.64 -3.63
CA ASP A 125 -13.00 -10.85 -4.45
C ASP A 125 -13.85 -10.69 -5.72
N SER A 126 -13.83 -11.72 -6.58
CA SER A 126 -14.56 -11.73 -7.86
C SER A 126 -16.07 -11.99 -7.75
N SER A 127 -16.62 -12.18 -6.55
CA SER A 127 -18.06 -12.38 -6.39
C SER A 127 -18.80 -11.08 -6.65
N GLY A 128 -19.87 -11.13 -7.45
CA GLY A 128 -20.65 -9.95 -7.83
C GLY A 128 -20.08 -9.21 -9.05
N SER A 129 -20.75 -8.12 -9.44
CA SER A 129 -20.40 -7.35 -10.63
C SER A 129 -19.40 -6.24 -10.33
N ASN A 130 -18.67 -5.80 -11.36
CA ASN A 130 -17.77 -4.64 -11.26
C ASN A 130 -18.51 -3.38 -10.77
N ALA A 131 -19.78 -3.20 -11.17
CA ALA A 131 -20.63 -2.09 -10.73
C ALA A 131 -20.88 -2.08 -9.21
N ILE A 132 -20.74 -3.23 -8.53
CA ILE A 132 -20.85 -3.36 -7.07
C ILE A 132 -19.47 -3.30 -6.42
N ASN A 133 -18.51 -4.05 -6.97
CA ASN A 133 -17.18 -4.22 -6.38
C ASN A 133 -16.34 -2.95 -6.42
N GLN A 134 -16.42 -2.18 -7.51
CA GLN A 134 -15.69 -0.92 -7.65
C GLN A 134 -16.10 0.11 -6.58
N PRO A 135 -17.39 0.48 -6.41
CA PRO A 135 -17.77 1.42 -5.36
C PRO A 135 -17.61 0.86 -3.94
N LEU A 136 -17.71 -0.46 -3.74
CA LEU A 136 -17.45 -1.06 -2.42
C LEU A 136 -15.97 -0.92 -2.02
N SER A 137 -15.06 -1.29 -2.92
CA SER A 137 -13.62 -1.15 -2.69
C SER A 137 -13.21 0.31 -2.47
N GLN A 138 -13.75 1.24 -3.27
CA GLN A 138 -13.50 2.68 -3.10
C GLN A 138 -13.96 3.17 -1.73
N ARG A 139 -15.18 2.80 -1.28
CA ARG A 139 -15.70 3.20 0.04
C ARG A 139 -14.86 2.65 1.18
N ARG A 140 -14.35 1.43 1.08
CA ARG A 140 -13.46 0.83 2.09
C ARG A 140 -12.11 1.53 2.15
N ALA A 141 -11.50 1.85 1.01
CA ALA A 141 -10.28 2.64 0.96
C ALA A 141 -10.49 4.05 1.56
N ALA A 142 -11.61 4.69 1.20
CA ALA A 142 -11.98 6.01 1.70
C ALA A 142 -12.18 6.01 3.23
N ALA A 143 -12.80 4.96 3.79
CA ALA A 143 -13.00 4.82 5.23
C ALA A 143 -11.67 4.79 6.00
N VAL A 144 -10.64 4.11 5.47
CA VAL A 144 -9.29 4.11 6.05
C VAL A 144 -8.70 5.51 6.04
N THR A 145 -8.72 6.22 4.91
CA THR A 145 -8.19 7.59 4.84
C THR A 145 -8.99 8.58 5.69
N GLN A 146 -10.31 8.43 5.77
CA GLN A 146 -11.16 9.28 6.61
C GLN A 146 -10.82 9.10 8.08
N TYR A 147 -10.56 7.86 8.51
CA TYR A 147 -10.11 7.58 9.87
C TYR A 147 -8.76 8.25 10.15
N LEU A 148 -7.77 8.09 9.27
CA LEU A 148 -6.45 8.74 9.43
C LEU A 148 -6.58 10.27 9.51
N SER A 149 -7.47 10.85 8.70
CA SER A 149 -7.74 12.28 8.76
C SER A 149 -8.38 12.71 10.07
N GLY A 150 -9.32 11.91 10.61
CA GLY A 150 -9.89 12.13 11.94
C GLY A 150 -8.86 12.07 13.07
N GLN A 151 -7.74 11.37 12.86
CA GLN A 151 -6.59 11.33 13.77
C GLN A 151 -5.55 12.45 13.50
N GLY A 152 -5.92 13.48 12.73
CA GLY A 152 -5.11 14.68 12.52
C GLY A 152 -4.20 14.68 11.29
N VAL A 153 -4.21 13.62 10.47
CA VAL A 153 -3.43 13.61 9.22
C VAL A 153 -4.10 14.50 8.18
N ALA A 154 -3.35 15.46 7.60
CA ALA A 154 -3.89 16.35 6.58
C ALA A 154 -4.40 15.58 5.36
N THR A 155 -5.60 15.91 4.88
CA THR A 155 -6.26 15.23 3.74
C THR A 155 -5.46 15.32 2.44
N THR A 156 -4.69 16.39 2.24
CA THR A 156 -3.76 16.55 1.10
C THR A 156 -2.64 15.51 1.06
N ARG A 157 -2.44 14.77 2.16
CA ARG A 157 -1.44 13.71 2.28
C ARG A 157 -2.02 12.32 2.09
N LEU A 158 -3.33 12.22 1.84
CA LEU A 158 -4.10 10.99 1.82
C LEU A 158 -4.75 10.80 0.45
N THR A 159 -4.69 9.58 -0.06
CA THR A 159 -5.35 9.21 -1.32
C THR A 159 -6.07 7.87 -1.14
N ALA A 160 -7.29 7.75 -1.66
CA ALA A 160 -8.07 6.52 -1.61
C ALA A 160 -8.46 6.08 -3.03
N GLU A 161 -8.22 4.81 -3.35
CA GLU A 161 -8.51 4.21 -4.65
C GLU A 161 -9.22 2.85 -4.46
N GLY A 162 -10.31 2.63 -5.17
CA GLY A 162 -10.94 1.31 -5.30
C GLY A 162 -10.46 0.62 -6.57
N ARG A 163 -10.25 -0.69 -6.51
CA ARG A 163 -9.89 -1.50 -7.69
C ARG A 163 -10.83 -2.68 -7.94
N GLY A 164 -11.91 -2.78 -7.18
CA GLY A 164 -12.84 -3.90 -7.25
C GLY A 164 -12.09 -5.23 -7.13
N SER A 165 -12.37 -6.17 -8.04
CA SER A 165 -11.78 -7.51 -8.07
C SER A 165 -10.45 -7.59 -8.85
N ALA A 166 -9.90 -6.47 -9.32
CA ALA A 166 -8.65 -6.46 -10.06
C ALA A 166 -7.45 -6.87 -9.16
N SER A 167 -6.37 -7.32 -9.79
CA SER A 167 -5.12 -7.71 -9.10
C SER A 167 -5.34 -8.68 -7.93
N PRO A 168 -5.94 -9.87 -8.18
CA PRO A 168 -6.10 -10.89 -7.15
C PRO A 168 -4.74 -11.38 -6.67
N ILE A 169 -4.64 -11.64 -5.37
CA ILE A 169 -3.46 -12.22 -4.70
C ILE A 169 -3.70 -13.67 -4.25
N GLY A 170 -4.93 -14.15 -4.39
CA GLY A 170 -5.34 -15.53 -4.13
C GLY A 170 -6.31 -16.03 -5.19
N ASP A 171 -6.48 -17.34 -5.26
CA ASP A 171 -7.40 -17.97 -6.19
C ASP A 171 -8.87 -17.61 -5.86
N ASN A 172 -9.56 -16.98 -6.81
CA ASN A 172 -10.97 -16.63 -6.64
C ASN A 172 -11.92 -17.84 -6.66
N SER A 173 -11.44 -19.00 -7.13
CA SER A 173 -12.22 -20.24 -7.12
C SER A 173 -12.40 -20.80 -5.70
N THR A 174 -11.45 -20.54 -4.79
CA THR A 174 -11.46 -21.07 -3.42
C THR A 174 -11.97 -20.05 -2.39
N PRO A 175 -12.68 -20.49 -1.33
CA PRO A 175 -13.07 -19.61 -0.23
C PRO A 175 -11.88 -18.87 0.41
N GLU A 176 -10.75 -19.57 0.54
CA GLU A 176 -9.51 -19.06 1.14
C GLU A 176 -8.88 -17.98 0.27
N GLY A 177 -8.76 -18.22 -1.05
CA GLY A 177 -8.19 -17.24 -1.97
C GLY A 177 -9.08 -16.01 -2.13
N ARG A 178 -10.42 -16.17 -2.11
CA ARG A 178 -11.35 -15.03 -2.01
C ARG A 178 -11.13 -14.22 -0.73
N ALA A 179 -10.88 -14.88 0.40
CA ALA A 179 -10.58 -14.19 1.66
C ALA A 179 -9.31 -13.34 1.58
N LEU A 180 -8.27 -13.83 0.91
CA LEU A 180 -7.05 -13.05 0.65
C LEU A 180 -7.33 -11.85 -0.27
N ASN A 181 -8.16 -12.02 -1.30
CA ASN A 181 -8.46 -10.95 -2.25
C ASN A 181 -9.25 -9.79 -1.62
N ARG A 182 -10.13 -10.08 -0.67
CA ARG A 182 -10.85 -9.06 0.11
C ARG A 182 -9.90 -8.37 1.10
N ARG A 183 -9.29 -7.26 0.68
CA ARG A 183 -8.29 -6.54 1.50
C ARG A 183 -8.30 -5.04 1.20
N VAL A 184 -7.67 -4.29 2.10
CA VAL A 184 -7.22 -2.92 1.84
C VAL A 184 -5.71 -2.90 1.99
N GLU A 185 -5.02 -2.41 0.98
CA GLU A 185 -3.57 -2.17 1.03
C GLU A 185 -3.35 -0.69 1.33
N LEU A 186 -2.71 -0.38 2.46
CA LEU A 186 -2.31 0.98 2.81
C LEU A 186 -0.81 1.13 2.57
N PHE A 187 -0.45 1.97 1.61
CA PHE A 187 0.94 2.28 1.28
C PHE A 187 1.33 3.60 1.94
N LEU A 188 2.42 3.59 2.72
CA LEU A 188 3.10 4.78 3.18
C LEU A 188 4.34 5.02 2.32
N TYR A 189 4.55 6.26 1.91
CA TYR A 189 5.70 6.65 1.10
C TYR A 189 6.14 8.06 1.48
N ALA A 190 7.45 8.29 1.42
CA ALA A 190 8.03 9.60 1.61
C ALA A 190 8.12 10.33 0.27
N VAL A 191 7.80 11.62 0.26
CA VAL A 191 8.05 12.51 -0.89
C VAL A 191 9.16 13.48 -0.53
N LYS A 192 9.95 13.88 -1.54
CA LYS A 192 10.93 14.96 -1.35
C LYS A 192 10.15 16.26 -1.10
N GLN A 193 10.45 16.92 0.03
CA GLN A 193 9.89 18.25 0.35
C GLN A 193 10.47 19.31 -0.58
#